data_AF-A0A7N0U5Q0-F1
#
_entry.id   AF-A0A7N0U5Q0-F1
#
_cell.length_a   1.000
_cell.length_b   1.000
_cell.length_c   1.000
_cell.angle_alpha   90.00
_cell.angle_beta   90.00
_cell.angle_gamma   90.00
#
_symmetry.space_group_name_H-M   'P 1'
#
loop_
_entity.id
_entity.type
_entity.pdbx_description
1 polymer ?
#
loop_
_entity_poly.entity_id
_entity_poly.type
_entity_poly.pdbx_seq_one_letter_code
_entity_poly.pdbx_strand_id
1 'polypeptide(L)'
;MAEAQTRFGIIGCADIARKVSRAILLSPSSTLAAVASRSLEKAKAFAAENGLPDSVRVYGSYEQLLDDPCVDAVYMPLPTGLHLHWAVAAARKKKHLLLEKPPALDVSELDLILEACESGGVQFMDGSMWLHHPRTAKMKEMISDPHLFGRVNNVSVSYYLQQQFILHSLEVLFHFYDLGSLSN
;
A
#
# COMPACT_ATOMS: atom_id res chain seq x y z
N MET A 1 -18.23 14.18 19.15
CA MET A 1 -17.33 13.10 19.59
C MET A 1 -16.15 13.10 18.64
N ALA A 2 -14.91 13.11 19.13
CA ALA A 2 -13.77 12.94 18.23
C ALA A 2 -13.93 11.57 17.56
N GLU A 3 -13.95 11.53 16.23
CA GLU A 3 -14.00 10.30 15.46
C GLU A 3 -12.77 9.45 15.83
N ALA A 4 -12.96 8.16 16.07
CA ALA A 4 -11.85 7.28 16.44
C ALA A 4 -10.86 7.21 15.26
N GLN A 5 -9.58 7.52 15.52
CA GLN A 5 -8.54 7.45 14.50
C GLN A 5 -8.28 6.00 14.09
N THR A 6 -8.18 5.74 12.79
CA THR A 6 -7.79 4.42 12.26
C THR A 6 -6.30 4.18 12.50
N ARG A 7 -5.95 3.08 13.16
CA ARG A 7 -4.57 2.71 13.50
C ARG A 7 -3.97 1.86 12.39
N PHE A 8 -3.08 2.43 11.60
CA PHE A 8 -2.42 1.74 10.49
C PHE A 8 -1.18 0.96 10.94
N GLY A 9 -0.98 -0.20 10.34
CA GLY A 9 0.28 -0.93 10.31
C GLY A 9 0.88 -0.90 8.91
N ILE A 10 2.21 -0.85 8.78
CA ILE A 10 2.91 -0.95 7.49
C ILE A 10 3.58 -2.33 7.38
N ILE A 11 3.21 -3.11 6.37
CA ILE A 11 3.78 -4.43 6.07
C ILE A 11 4.79 -4.28 4.94
N GLY A 12 6.06 -4.07 5.29
CA GLY A 12 7.15 -3.91 4.36
C GLY A 12 7.75 -2.50 4.36
N CYS A 13 9.07 -2.44 4.50
CA CYS A 13 9.85 -1.19 4.53
C CYS A 13 10.35 -0.79 3.14
N ALA A 14 9.48 -0.81 2.12
CA ALA A 14 9.81 -0.37 0.77
C ALA A 14 9.96 1.17 0.70
N ASP A 15 10.64 1.70 -0.31
CA ASP A 15 10.89 3.15 -0.43
C ASP A 15 9.58 3.97 -0.48
N ILE A 16 8.57 3.49 -1.22
CA ILE A 16 7.25 4.13 -1.28
C ILE A 16 6.57 4.24 0.10
N ALA A 17 6.90 3.34 1.04
CA ALA A 17 6.36 3.36 2.39
C ALA A 17 6.80 4.60 3.17
N ARG A 18 7.93 5.23 2.82
CA ARG A 18 8.39 6.49 3.41
C ARG A 18 7.40 7.63 3.13
N LYS A 19 6.86 7.68 1.90
CA LYS A 19 5.86 8.68 1.51
C LYS A 19 4.52 8.42 2.19
N VAL A 20 4.09 7.15 2.24
CA VAL A 20 2.78 6.78 2.79
C VAL A 20 2.75 6.86 4.31
N SER A 21 3.84 6.53 5.01
CA SER A 21 3.93 6.71 6.47
C SER A 21 3.72 8.17 6.88
N ARG A 22 4.33 9.11 6.14
CA ARG A 22 4.08 10.54 6.32
C ARG A 22 2.64 10.92 6.04
N ALA A 23 2.04 10.40 4.97
CA ALA A 23 0.64 10.67 4.64
C ALA A 23 -0.33 10.18 5.73
N ILE A 24 -0.07 8.99 6.31
CA ILE A 24 -0.84 8.44 7.44
C ILE A 24 -0.75 9.37 8.66
N LEU A 25 0.45 9.87 8.97
CA LEU A 25 0.67 10.76 10.12
C LEU A 25 0.10 12.17 9.92
N LEU A 26 0.01 12.65 8.67
CA LEU A 26 -0.58 13.96 8.34
C LEU A 26 -2.12 13.96 8.37
N SER A 27 -2.75 12.79 8.24
CA SER A 27 -4.19 12.68 8.20
C SER A 27 -4.79 12.76 9.61
N PRO A 28 -5.79 13.62 9.86
CA PRO A 28 -6.39 13.77 11.19
C PRO A 28 -7.19 12.54 11.63
N SER A 29 -7.62 11.69 10.71
CA SER A 29 -8.43 10.50 10.95
C SER A 29 -7.62 9.20 11.04
N SER A 30 -6.29 9.27 10.99
CA SER A 30 -5.43 8.10 11.10
C SER A 30 -4.22 8.34 11.99
N THR A 31 -3.62 7.23 12.42
CA THR A 31 -2.33 7.21 13.10
C THR A 31 -1.53 6.00 12.65
N LEU A 32 -0.21 6.06 12.80
CA LEU A 32 0.66 4.92 12.55
C LEU A 32 0.89 4.20 13.88
N ALA A 33 0.47 2.94 13.99
CA ALA A 33 0.61 2.13 15.20
C ALA A 33 1.77 1.14 15.12
N ALA A 34 2.08 0.64 13.92
CA ALA A 34 3.12 -0.37 13.76
C ALA A 34 3.79 -0.34 12.38
N VAL A 35 5.03 -0.84 12.34
CA VAL A 35 5.73 -1.20 11.10
C VAL A 35 6.38 -2.57 11.24
N ALA A 36 6.33 -3.36 10.17
CA ALA A 36 6.92 -4.69 10.11
C ALA A 36 7.81 -4.86 8.89
N SER A 37 8.87 -5.64 9.08
CA SER A 37 9.72 -6.18 8.03
C SER A 37 9.99 -7.66 8.33
N ARG A 38 10.59 -8.38 7.37
CA ARG A 38 11.08 -9.76 7.59
C ARG A 38 12.30 -9.84 8.52
N SER A 39 12.80 -8.69 8.97
CA SER A 39 13.91 -8.55 9.91
C SER A 39 13.61 -7.38 10.83
N LEU A 40 13.71 -7.61 12.13
CA LEU A 40 13.49 -6.57 13.15
C LEU A 40 14.43 -5.38 12.95
N GLU A 41 15.67 -5.64 12.57
CA GLU A 41 16.68 -4.59 12.34
C GLU A 41 16.29 -3.69 11.17
N LYS A 42 15.73 -4.25 10.07
CA LYS A 42 15.20 -3.44 8.96
C LYS A 42 14.00 -2.60 9.38
N ALA A 43 13.11 -3.14 10.21
CA ALA A 43 11.95 -2.39 10.71
C ALA A 43 12.37 -1.22 11.63
N LYS A 44 13.33 -1.45 12.53
CA LYS A 44 13.92 -0.41 13.38
C LYS A 44 14.62 0.67 12.56
N ALA A 45 15.45 0.28 11.59
CA ALA A 45 16.14 1.23 10.71
C ALA A 45 15.15 2.09 9.94
N PHE A 46 14.10 1.48 9.37
CA PHE A 46 13.04 2.23 8.70
C PHE A 46 12.33 3.22 9.64
N ALA A 47 12.02 2.82 10.88
CA ALA A 47 11.40 3.70 11.85
C ALA A 47 12.29 4.90 12.20
N ALA A 48 13.58 4.66 12.44
CA ALA A 48 14.55 5.70 12.75
C ALA A 48 14.79 6.66 11.56
N GLU A 49 15.04 6.13 10.35
CA GLU A 49 15.28 6.93 9.14
C GLU A 49 14.11 7.86 8.78
N ASN A 50 12.89 7.45 9.11
CA ASN A 50 11.68 8.22 8.83
C ASN A 50 11.21 9.07 10.01
N GLY A 51 11.93 9.07 11.14
CA GLY A 51 11.56 9.82 12.34
C GLY A 51 10.18 9.43 12.87
N LEU A 52 9.85 8.14 12.84
CA LEU A 52 8.56 7.67 13.33
C LEU A 52 8.49 7.86 14.86
N PRO A 53 7.32 8.21 15.43
CA PRO A 53 7.17 8.36 16.87
C PRO A 53 7.52 7.08 17.65
N ASP A 54 8.04 7.22 18.86
CA ASP A 54 8.38 6.08 19.74
C ASP A 54 7.18 5.18 20.09
N SER A 55 5.95 5.70 19.92
CA SER A 55 4.71 4.94 20.08
C SER A 55 4.48 3.91 18.96
N VAL A 56 5.19 4.03 17.82
CA VAL A 56 5.09 3.09 16.70
C VAL A 56 5.85 1.81 17.05
N ARG A 57 5.11 0.70 17.10
CA ARG A 57 5.72 -0.61 17.37
C ARG A 57 6.47 -1.12 16.15
N VAL A 58 7.59 -1.79 16.39
CA VAL A 58 8.43 -2.38 15.34
C VAL A 58 8.40 -3.91 15.46
N TYR A 59 8.08 -4.58 14.36
CA TYR A 59 7.96 -6.03 14.30
C TYR A 59 8.97 -6.64 13.32
N GLY A 60 9.49 -7.83 13.69
CA GLY A 60 10.46 -8.59 12.90
C GLY A 60 9.83 -9.61 11.95
N SER A 61 8.50 -9.70 11.93
CA SER A 61 7.72 -10.52 11.02
C SER A 61 6.39 -9.82 10.69
N TYR A 62 5.79 -10.19 9.57
CA TYR A 62 4.51 -9.62 9.16
C TYR A 62 3.36 -10.17 10.01
N GLU A 63 3.44 -11.44 10.40
CA GLU A 63 2.50 -12.13 11.28
C GLU A 63 2.36 -11.43 12.62
N GLN A 64 3.46 -11.03 13.25
CA GLN A 64 3.43 -10.29 14.52
C GLN A 64 2.62 -8.99 14.42
N LEU A 65 2.74 -8.25 13.30
CA LEU A 65 1.94 -7.05 13.08
C LEU A 65 0.47 -7.39 12.81
N LEU A 66 0.20 -8.45 12.04
CA LEU A 66 -1.17 -8.90 11.77
C LEU A 66 -1.89 -9.41 13.03
N ASP A 67 -1.15 -9.97 13.98
CA ASP A 67 -1.67 -10.43 15.27
C ASP A 67 -1.86 -9.28 16.28
N ASP A 68 -1.36 -8.08 16.00
CA ASP A 68 -1.48 -6.93 16.90
C ASP A 68 -2.94 -6.42 16.97
N PRO A 69 -3.62 -6.48 18.14
CA PRO A 69 -4.98 -5.96 18.28
C PRO A 69 -5.07 -4.43 18.23
N CYS A 70 -3.94 -3.72 18.21
CA CYS A 70 -3.86 -2.28 18.07
C CYS A 70 -3.70 -1.80 16.62
N VAL A 71 -3.73 -2.71 15.64
CA VAL A 71 -3.73 -2.41 14.21
C VAL A 71 -5.13 -2.64 13.64
N ASP A 72 -5.73 -1.63 13.04
CA ASP A 72 -7.06 -1.71 12.41
C ASP A 72 -6.95 -1.96 10.91
N ALA A 73 -5.97 -1.30 10.26
CA ALA A 73 -5.74 -1.35 8.83
C ALA A 73 -4.26 -1.60 8.52
N VAL A 74 -3.96 -2.20 7.37
CA VAL A 74 -2.58 -2.40 6.91
C VAL A 74 -2.35 -1.77 5.55
N TYR A 75 -1.23 -1.07 5.43
CA TYR A 75 -0.66 -0.66 4.15
C TYR A 75 0.42 -1.65 3.73
N MET A 76 0.35 -2.16 2.50
CA MET A 76 1.18 -3.27 2.03
C MET A 76 1.91 -2.94 0.71
N PRO A 77 3.09 -2.31 0.79
CA PRO A 77 3.96 -2.03 -0.35
C PRO A 77 4.91 -3.20 -0.64
N LEU A 78 4.35 -4.39 -0.80
CA LEU A 78 5.13 -5.59 -1.11
C LEU A 78 5.29 -5.75 -2.65
N PRO A 79 6.21 -6.60 -3.11
CA PRO A 79 6.17 -7.10 -4.47
C PRO A 79 4.83 -7.78 -4.77
N THR A 80 4.27 -7.55 -5.97
CA THR A 80 2.93 -8.01 -6.35
C THR A 80 2.72 -9.52 -6.16
N GLY A 81 3.71 -10.36 -6.44
CA GLY A 81 3.61 -11.81 -6.24
C GLY A 81 3.47 -12.25 -4.78
N LEU A 82 3.61 -11.34 -3.82
CA LEU A 82 3.36 -11.60 -2.39
C LEU A 82 2.00 -11.10 -1.92
N HIS A 83 1.27 -10.33 -2.74
CA HIS A 83 0.03 -9.69 -2.33
C HIS A 83 -1.04 -10.69 -1.95
N LEU A 84 -1.30 -11.71 -2.78
CA LEU A 84 -2.35 -12.71 -2.50
C LEU A 84 -2.20 -13.32 -1.11
N HIS A 85 -1.01 -13.83 -0.79
CA HIS A 85 -0.77 -14.49 0.49
C HIS A 85 -1.00 -13.55 1.68
N TRP A 86 -0.38 -12.36 1.66
CA TRP A 86 -0.43 -11.46 2.81
C TRP A 86 -1.75 -10.69 2.92
N ALA A 87 -2.37 -10.31 1.81
CA ALA A 87 -3.67 -9.65 1.79
C ALA A 87 -4.76 -10.58 2.36
N VAL A 88 -4.78 -11.85 1.93
CA VAL A 88 -5.71 -12.85 2.48
C VAL A 88 -5.44 -13.10 3.98
N ALA A 89 -4.17 -13.20 4.39
CA ALA A 89 -3.82 -13.37 5.80
C ALA A 89 -4.30 -12.18 6.66
N ALA A 90 -4.10 -10.95 6.17
CA ALA A 90 -4.53 -9.74 6.83
C ALA A 90 -6.06 -9.64 6.93
N ALA A 91 -6.79 -9.95 5.85
CA ALA A 91 -8.24 -9.96 5.84
C ALA A 91 -8.82 -10.99 6.83
N ARG A 92 -8.25 -12.20 6.90
CA ARG A 92 -8.62 -13.23 7.90
C ARG A 92 -8.39 -12.78 9.34
N LYS A 93 -7.41 -11.91 9.56
CA LYS A 93 -7.12 -11.26 10.85
C LYS A 93 -7.93 -9.98 11.07
N LYS A 94 -8.94 -9.74 10.23
CA LYS A 94 -9.85 -8.59 10.28
C LYS A 94 -9.13 -7.24 10.18
N LYS A 95 -8.09 -7.16 9.36
CA LYS A 95 -7.40 -5.89 9.05
C LYS A 95 -7.94 -5.33 7.74
N HIS A 96 -8.33 -4.05 7.74
CA HIS A 96 -8.64 -3.34 6.49
C HIS A 96 -7.38 -3.24 5.62
N LEU A 97 -7.54 -3.27 4.29
CA LEU A 97 -6.44 -3.31 3.34
C LEU A 97 -6.29 -2.01 2.55
N LEU A 98 -5.07 -1.48 2.57
CA LEU A 98 -4.55 -0.55 1.57
C LEU A 98 -3.39 -1.22 0.84
N LEU A 99 -3.67 -1.81 -0.33
CA LEU A 99 -2.74 -2.67 -1.06
C LEU A 99 -2.04 -1.88 -2.18
N GLU A 100 -0.72 -1.97 -2.32
CA GLU A 100 -0.05 -1.27 -3.42
C GLU A 100 -0.46 -1.80 -4.79
N LYS A 101 -0.31 -0.94 -5.81
CA LYS A 101 -0.63 -1.28 -7.20
C LYS A 101 0.61 -1.83 -7.94
N PRO A 102 0.44 -2.81 -8.87
CA PRO A 102 -0.80 -3.53 -9.15
C PRO A 102 -1.18 -4.46 -7.98
N PRO A 103 -2.49 -4.58 -7.67
CA PRO A 103 -2.94 -5.26 -6.46
C PRO A 103 -2.75 -6.79 -6.51
N ALA A 104 -2.68 -7.39 -7.69
CA ALA A 104 -2.46 -8.81 -7.89
C ALA A 104 -1.77 -9.07 -9.24
N LEU A 105 -1.28 -10.30 -9.48
CA LEU A 105 -0.65 -10.67 -10.76
C LEU A 105 -1.68 -10.81 -11.88
N ASP A 106 -2.88 -11.28 -11.55
CA ASP A 106 -4.01 -11.41 -12.47
C ASP A 106 -5.35 -11.19 -11.74
N VAL A 107 -6.44 -11.25 -12.51
CA VAL A 107 -7.80 -11.03 -11.99
C VAL A 107 -8.25 -12.13 -11.03
N SER A 108 -7.81 -13.38 -11.24
CA SER A 108 -8.22 -14.52 -10.41
C SER A 108 -7.62 -14.39 -9.01
N GLU A 109 -6.35 -13.96 -8.91
CA GLU A 109 -5.74 -13.63 -7.62
C GLU A 109 -6.44 -12.45 -6.94
N LEU A 110 -6.84 -11.42 -7.69
CA LEU A 110 -7.58 -10.29 -7.14
C LEU A 110 -8.95 -10.71 -6.59
N ASP A 111 -9.68 -11.57 -7.29
CA ASP A 111 -10.97 -12.09 -6.84
C ASP A 111 -10.84 -12.82 -5.49
N LEU A 112 -9.79 -13.63 -5.31
CA LEU A 112 -9.50 -14.30 -4.04
C LEU A 112 -9.19 -13.31 -2.89
N ILE A 113 -8.50 -12.21 -3.19
CA ILE A 113 -8.23 -11.15 -2.21
C ILE A 113 -9.54 -10.46 -1.79
N LEU A 114 -10.39 -10.12 -2.77
CA LEU A 114 -11.67 -9.45 -2.52
C LEU A 114 -12.64 -10.35 -1.75
N GLU A 115 -12.74 -11.64 -2.10
CA GLU A 115 -13.54 -12.63 -1.38
C GLU A 115 -13.08 -12.75 0.09
N ALA A 116 -11.77 -12.76 0.33
CA ALA A 116 -11.23 -12.79 1.69
C ALA A 116 -11.58 -11.51 2.47
N CYS A 117 -11.58 -10.35 1.81
CA CYS A 117 -11.97 -9.08 2.42
C CYS A 117 -13.46 -9.07 2.80
N GLU A 118 -14.32 -9.49 1.87
CA GLU A 118 -15.76 -9.61 2.08
C GLU A 118 -16.07 -10.59 3.23
N SER A 119 -15.47 -11.79 3.19
CA SER A 119 -15.61 -12.80 4.24
C SER A 119 -15.08 -12.33 5.61
N GLY A 120 -14.02 -11.52 5.61
CA GLY A 120 -13.46 -10.91 6.80
C GLY A 120 -14.25 -9.72 7.34
N GLY A 121 -15.20 -9.19 6.57
CA GLY A 121 -15.93 -7.96 6.87
C GLY A 121 -15.01 -6.74 6.90
N VAL A 122 -13.98 -6.71 6.06
CA VAL A 122 -12.98 -5.64 6.00
C VAL A 122 -13.03 -4.92 4.66
N GLN A 123 -12.51 -3.69 4.66
CA GLN A 123 -12.46 -2.84 3.47
C GLN A 123 -11.19 -3.08 2.69
N PHE A 124 -11.29 -2.93 1.37
CA PHE A 124 -10.20 -2.98 0.43
C PHE A 124 -10.08 -1.67 -0.35
N MET A 125 -8.85 -1.18 -0.53
CA MET A 125 -8.50 -0.08 -1.42
C MET A 125 -7.11 -0.33 -2.01
N ASP A 126 -6.89 0.04 -3.27
CA ASP A 126 -5.57 -0.03 -3.90
C ASP A 126 -4.78 1.29 -3.77
N GLY A 127 -3.48 1.24 -4.01
CA GLY A 127 -2.54 2.38 -3.89
C GLY A 127 -2.66 3.46 -4.97
N SER A 128 -3.79 3.57 -5.68
CA SER A 128 -3.98 4.50 -6.80
C SER A 128 -4.20 5.96 -6.36
N MET A 129 -3.12 6.59 -5.87
CA MET A 129 -3.14 7.91 -5.21
C MET A 129 -3.78 9.05 -6.03
N TRP A 130 -3.59 9.06 -7.36
CA TRP A 130 -4.02 10.17 -8.21
C TRP A 130 -5.56 10.32 -8.27
N LEU A 131 -6.31 9.25 -8.01
CA LEU A 131 -7.77 9.26 -7.97
C LEU A 131 -8.32 10.16 -6.85
N HIS A 132 -7.55 10.34 -5.77
CA HIS A 132 -7.94 11.12 -4.60
C HIS A 132 -7.53 12.59 -4.64
N HIS A 133 -6.80 13.01 -5.68
CA HIS A 133 -6.41 14.42 -5.82
C HIS A 133 -7.63 15.27 -6.20
N PRO A 134 -7.83 16.49 -5.64
CA PRO A 134 -8.97 17.35 -5.96
C PRO A 134 -9.16 17.63 -7.46
N ARG A 135 -8.06 17.66 -8.21
CA ARG A 135 -8.06 17.74 -9.69
C ARG A 135 -8.91 16.64 -10.32
N THR A 136 -8.84 15.40 -9.84
CA THR A 136 -9.57 14.27 -10.42
C THR A 136 -11.07 14.41 -10.18
N ALA A 137 -11.48 14.86 -8.99
CA ALA A 137 -12.87 15.22 -8.72
C ALA A 137 -13.35 16.31 -9.67
N LYS A 138 -12.55 17.37 -9.87
CA LYS A 138 -12.91 18.46 -10.78
C LYS A 138 -12.99 18.03 -12.25
N MET A 139 -12.07 17.17 -12.68
CA MET A 139 -12.12 16.56 -14.02
C MET A 139 -13.41 15.75 -14.19
N LYS A 140 -13.79 14.95 -13.19
CA LYS A 140 -15.04 14.17 -13.20
C LYS A 140 -16.27 15.07 -13.27
N GLU A 141 -16.33 16.15 -12.48
CA GLU A 141 -17.41 17.15 -12.54
C GLU A 141 -17.56 17.72 -13.95
N MET A 142 -16.45 18.17 -14.54
CA MET A 142 -16.45 18.79 -15.87
C MET A 142 -16.88 17.80 -16.95
N ILE A 143 -16.32 16.59 -16.96
CA ILE A 143 -16.63 15.55 -17.96
C ILE A 143 -18.09 15.07 -17.83
N SER A 144 -18.67 15.12 -16.62
CA SER A 144 -20.04 14.68 -16.37
C SER A 144 -21.09 15.74 -16.72
N ASP A 145 -20.70 16.98 -17.02
CA ASP A 145 -21.59 18.07 -17.40
C ASP A 145 -21.71 18.15 -18.94
N PRO A 146 -22.86 17.77 -19.53
CA PRO A 146 -23.05 17.79 -20.98
C PRO A 146 -23.05 19.20 -21.58
N HIS A 147 -23.36 20.24 -20.80
CA HIS A 147 -23.33 21.63 -21.26
C HIS A 147 -21.91 22.18 -21.32
N LEU A 148 -21.02 21.71 -20.45
CA LEU A 148 -19.62 22.13 -20.44
C LEU A 148 -18.73 21.30 -21.38
N PHE A 149 -18.93 19.98 -21.42
CA PHE A 149 -18.01 19.05 -22.08
C PHE A 149 -18.61 18.33 -23.28
N GLY A 150 -19.94 18.34 -23.41
CA GLY A 150 -20.64 17.59 -24.45
C GLY A 150 -20.48 16.08 -24.29
N ARG A 151 -20.58 15.35 -25.40
CA ARG A 151 -20.38 13.90 -25.42
C ARG A 151 -18.90 13.58 -25.57
N VAL A 152 -18.38 12.70 -24.70
CA VAL A 152 -17.03 12.15 -24.84
C VAL A 152 -16.94 11.34 -26.13
N ASN A 153 -16.01 11.72 -27.00
CA ASN A 153 -15.78 11.05 -28.29
C ASN A 153 -14.52 10.17 -28.27
N ASN A 154 -13.46 10.62 -27.59
CA ASN A 154 -12.18 9.92 -27.53
C ASN A 154 -11.45 10.23 -26.22
N VAL A 155 -10.69 9.26 -25.71
CA VAL A 155 -9.79 9.42 -24.55
C VAL A 155 -8.42 8.87 -24.92
N SER A 156 -7.39 9.69 -24.79
CA SER A 156 -6.00 9.30 -24.97
C SER A 156 -5.23 9.51 -23.66
N VAL A 157 -4.45 8.51 -23.25
CA VAL A 157 -3.69 8.52 -22.01
C VAL A 157 -2.25 8.13 -22.30
N SER A 158 -1.31 8.95 -21.85
CA SER A 158 0.12 8.67 -21.92
C SER A 158 0.75 8.86 -20.54
N TYR A 159 1.61 7.92 -20.15
CA TYR A 159 2.43 8.02 -18.94
C TYR A 159 3.88 7.79 -19.31
N TYR A 160 4.75 8.73 -18.96
CA TYR A 160 6.18 8.69 -19.28
C TYR A 160 6.98 8.61 -17.98
N LEU A 161 7.93 7.68 -17.96
CA LEU A 161 8.96 7.59 -16.93
C LEU A 161 10.29 8.00 -17.54
N GLN A 162 11.01 8.89 -16.87
CA GLN A 162 12.34 9.28 -17.30
C GLN A 162 13.31 8.11 -17.05
N GLN A 163 14.16 7.79 -18.04
CA GLN A 163 14.97 6.56 -18.08
C GLN A 163 15.85 6.33 -16.83
N GLN A 164 16.31 7.40 -16.17
CA GLN A 164 17.07 7.33 -14.92
C GLN A 164 16.27 6.68 -13.75
N PHE A 165 14.95 6.81 -13.75
CA PHE A 165 14.07 6.19 -12.74
C PHE A 165 13.95 4.67 -12.91
N ILE A 166 14.07 4.18 -14.15
CA ILE A 166 13.95 2.74 -14.49
C ILE A 166 15.22 1.99 -14.06
N LEU A 167 16.40 2.55 -14.32
CA LEU A 167 17.68 1.90 -13.99
C LEU A 167 17.85 1.71 -12.48
N HIS A 168 17.49 2.71 -11.66
CA HIS A 168 17.56 2.61 -10.20
C HIS A 168 16.58 1.58 -9.63
N SER A 169 15.41 1.39 -10.27
CA SER A 169 14.39 0.42 -9.84
C SER A 169 14.73 -1.02 -10.25
N LEU A 170 15.38 -1.21 -11.41
CA LEU A 170 15.80 -2.53 -11.88
C LEU A 170 17.05 -3.03 -11.16
N GLU A 171 18.02 -2.17 -10.81
CA GLU A 171 19.18 -2.58 -10.00
C GLU A 171 18.77 -3.15 -8.63
N VAL A 172 17.75 -2.57 -8.00
CA VAL A 172 17.17 -3.10 -6.75
C VAL A 172 16.49 -4.46 -6.97
N LEU A 173 15.82 -4.66 -8.11
CA LEU A 173 15.21 -5.94 -8.48
C LEU A 173 16.26 -7.02 -8.78
N PHE A 174 17.33 -6.70 -9.52
CA PHE A 174 18.41 -7.65 -9.82
C PHE A 174 19.15 -8.10 -8.55
N HIS A 175 19.37 -7.21 -7.57
CA HIS A 175 19.97 -7.59 -6.29
C HIS A 175 19.12 -8.59 -5.48
N PHE A 176 17.81 -8.66 -5.71
CA PHE A 176 16.93 -9.67 -5.09
C PHE A 176 16.95 -11.02 -5.80
N TYR A 177 17.27 -11.06 -7.11
CA TYR A 177 17.35 -12.32 -7.88
C TYR A 177 18.77 -12.94 -7.85
N ASP A 178 19.83 -12.16 -7.67
CA ASP A 178 21.21 -12.67 -7.66
C ASP A 178 21.62 -13.36 -6.35
N LEU A 179 20.83 -13.23 -5.27
CA LEU A 179 21.04 -13.94 -4.01
C LEU A 179 20.49 -15.38 -4.00
N GLY A 180 19.93 -15.86 -5.11
CA GLY A 180 19.26 -17.16 -5.20
C GLY A 180 19.82 -18.17 -6.20
N SER A 181 20.92 -17.89 -6.93
CA SER A 181 21.35 -18.76 -8.04
C SER A 181 22.84 -19.13 -8.11
N LEU A 182 23.60 -19.03 -7.02
CA LEU A 182 24.96 -19.60 -6.96
C LEU A 182 25.09 -20.60 -5.80
N SER A 183 24.50 -21.79 -5.97
CA SER A 183 24.98 -23.06 -5.38
C SER A 183 24.20 -24.25 -5.95
N ASN A 184 24.61 -24.71 -7.14
CA ASN A 184 24.94 -26.10 -7.48
C ASN A 184 25.22 -26.22 -8.98
#